data_AF-A0A4Y2SDG8-F1
#
_entry.id   AF-A0A4Y2SDG8-F1
#
_cell.length_a   1.000
_cell.length_b   1.000
_cell.length_c   1.000
_cell.angle_alpha   90.00
_cell.angle_beta   90.00
_cell.angle_gamma   90.00
#
_symmetry.space_group_name_H-M   'P 1'
#
loop_
_entity.id
_entity.type
_entity.pdbx_description
1 polymer ?
#
loop_
_entity_poly.entity_id
_entity_poly.type
_entity_poly.pdbx_seq_one_letter_code
_entity_poly.pdbx_strand_id
1 'polypeptide(L)'
;MQKVEKYSGQKNHTAIISIDIQVAFGNLTHKSVEEKLTKNNCPGKIKTQFSNLKDRKVIFPSYNGVAQHTQTRGCPQRASPLEPGR
;
A
#
# COMPACT_ATOMS: atom_id res chain seq x y z
N MET A 1 16.17 17.59 -8.65
CA MET A 1 17.63 17.67 -8.87
C MET A 1 18.21 19.07 -8.61
N GLN A 2 17.49 20.16 -8.88
CA GLN A 2 17.94 21.56 -8.69
C GLN A 2 18.58 21.89 -7.32
N LYS A 3 18.17 21.24 -6.22
CA LYS A 3 18.79 21.47 -4.90
C LYS A 3 20.21 20.91 -4.81
N VAL A 4 20.49 19.78 -5.46
CA VAL A 4 21.81 19.11 -5.41
C VAL A 4 22.85 19.91 -6.17
N GLU A 5 22.45 20.48 -7.31
CA GLU A 5 23.31 21.36 -8.13
C GLU A 5 23.72 22.62 -7.38
N LYS A 6 22.85 23.13 -6.49
CA LYS A 6 23.16 24.31 -5.67
C LYS A 6 24.27 24.07 -4.63
N TYR A 7 24.41 22.82 -4.15
CA TYR A 7 25.39 22.46 -3.11
C TYR A 7 26.70 21.89 -3.65
N SER A 8 26.77 21.52 -4.95
CA SER A 8 28.00 21.00 -5.56
C SER A 8 29.16 22.01 -5.59
N GLY A 9 28.86 23.32 -5.60
CA GLY A 9 29.85 24.40 -5.56
C GLY A 9 30.31 24.84 -4.16
N GLN A 10 29.69 24.34 -3.08
CA GLN A 10 29.90 24.87 -1.72
C GLN A 10 30.77 24.00 -0.79
N LYS A 11 31.50 23.00 -1.32
CA LYS A 11 32.27 22.01 -0.52
C LYS A 11 31.44 21.23 0.53
N ASN A 12 30.11 21.33 0.49
CA ASN A 12 29.23 20.56 1.35
C ASN A 12 29.03 19.16 0.75
N HIS A 13 29.48 18.13 1.47
CA HIS A 13 29.27 16.74 1.07
C HIS A 13 27.76 16.44 1.02
N THR A 14 27.22 16.28 -0.19
CA THR A 14 25.82 15.91 -0.41
C THR A 14 25.76 14.44 -0.81
N ALA A 15 25.14 13.61 0.02
CA ALA A 15 24.84 12.22 -0.31
C ALA A 15 23.36 12.09 -0.71
N ILE A 16 23.11 11.41 -1.83
CA ILE A 16 21.76 11.05 -2.27
C ILE A 16 21.59 9.56 -2.07
N ILE A 17 20.55 9.16 -1.34
CA ILE A 17 20.17 7.76 -1.17
C ILE A 17 18.82 7.58 -1.84
N SER A 18 18.78 6.74 -2.86
CA SER A 18 17.54 6.28 -3.49
C SER A 18 17.21 4.91 -2.93
N ILE A 19 16.00 4.74 -2.41
CA ILE A 19 15.52 3.47 -1.85
C ILE A 19 14.30 3.05 -2.64
N ASP A 20 14.38 1.89 -3.27
CA ASP A 20 13.24 1.19 -3.84
C ASP A 20 12.75 0.13 -2.85
N ILE A 21 11.45 0.14 -2.54
CA ILE A 21 10.86 -0.82 -1.60
C ILE A 21 10.13 -1.89 -2.40
N GLN A 22 10.75 -3.07 -2.47
CA GLN A 22 10.17 -4.20 -3.16
C GLN A 22 8.79 -4.56 -2.58
N VAL A 23 7.80 -4.65 -3.48
CA VAL A 23 6.45 -5.17 -3.18
C VAL A 23 5.83 -4.43 -1.98
N ALA A 24 6.00 -3.10 -1.92
CA ALA A 24 5.55 -2.27 -0.80
C ALA A 24 4.10 -2.54 -0.37
N PHE A 25 3.18 -2.62 -1.34
CA PHE A 25 1.78 -2.92 -1.07
C PHE A 25 1.52 -4.37 -0.70
N GLY A 26 2.32 -5.34 -1.15
CA GLY A 26 2.14 -6.76 -0.80
C GLY A 26 2.69 -7.12 0.59
N ASN A 27 3.63 -6.33 1.10
CA ASN A 27 4.27 -6.54 2.40
C ASN A 27 3.57 -5.80 3.57
N LEU A 28 2.54 -4.99 3.27
CA LEU A 28 1.79 -4.28 4.30
C LEU A 28 1.03 -5.27 5.19
N THR A 29 1.23 -5.22 6.52
CA THR A 29 0.47 -6.09 7.43
C THR A 29 -0.82 -5.40 7.88
N HIS A 30 -1.91 -6.17 7.99
CA HIS A 30 -3.19 -5.63 8.47
C HIS A 30 -3.09 -5.06 9.89
N LYS A 31 -2.25 -5.66 10.74
CA LYS A 31 -1.98 -5.19 12.10
C LYS A 31 -1.39 -3.79 12.11
N SER A 32 -0.35 -3.54 11.30
CA SER A 32 0.28 -2.21 11.23
C SER A 32 -0.70 -1.13 10.77
N VAL A 33 -1.61 -1.45 9.85
CA VAL A 33 -2.63 -0.49 9.39
C VAL A 33 -3.65 -0.21 10.48
N GLU A 34 -4.14 -1.25 11.17
CA GLU A 34 -5.09 -1.12 12.27
C GLU A 34 -4.53 -0.29 13.44
N GLU A 35 -3.27 -0.52 13.79
CA GLU A 35 -2.55 0.30 14.78
C GLU A 35 -2.50 1.77 14.35
N LYS A 36 -2.24 2.06 13.07
CA LYS A 36 -2.26 3.44 12.56
C LYS A 36 -3.65 4.06 12.51
N LEU A 37 -4.67 3.32 12.12
CA LEU A 37 -6.06 3.81 12.16
C LEU A 37 -6.51 4.11 13.59
N THR A 38 -6.06 3.30 14.55
CA THR A 38 -6.33 3.51 15.97
C THR A 38 -5.58 4.72 16.49
N LYS A 39 -4.27 4.82 16.23
CA LYS A 39 -3.44 5.96 16.65
C LYS A 39 -3.93 7.30 16.09
N ASN A 40 -4.47 7.32 14.88
CA ASN A 40 -4.97 8.54 14.24
C ASN A 40 -6.45 8.83 14.54
N ASN A 41 -7.08 8.12 15.49
CA ASN A 41 -8.49 8.29 15.85
C ASN A 41 -9.44 8.25 14.63
N CYS A 42 -9.17 7.36 13.66
CA CYS A 42 -9.99 7.27 12.46
C CYS A 42 -11.45 6.91 12.81
N PRO A 43 -12.44 7.47 12.08
CA PRO A 43 -13.85 7.16 12.26
C PRO A 43 -14.14 5.65 12.24
N GLY A 44 -15.08 5.21 13.07
CA GLY A 44 -15.46 3.79 13.19
C GLY A 44 -15.80 3.15 11.85
N LYS A 45 -16.50 3.86 10.96
CA LYS A 45 -16.85 3.39 9.61
C LYS A 45 -15.62 2.97 8.78
N ILE A 46 -14.51 3.70 8.90
CA ILE A 46 -13.26 3.38 8.18
C ILE A 46 -12.61 2.14 8.78
N LYS A 47 -12.60 2.03 10.12
CA LYS A 47 -12.06 0.85 10.82
C LYS A 47 -12.86 -0.40 10.47
N THR A 48 -14.19 -0.34 10.48
CA THR A 48 -15.06 -1.44 10.10
C THR A 48 -14.87 -1.83 8.64
N GLN A 49 -14.81 -0.83 7.74
CA GLN A 49 -14.53 -1.11 6.33
C GLN A 49 -13.17 -1.80 6.16
N PHE A 50 -12.14 -1.35 6.86
CA PHE A 50 -10.82 -1.98 6.81
C PHE A 50 -10.81 -3.40 7.37
N SER A 51 -11.52 -3.66 8.46
CA SER A 51 -11.66 -5.02 9.01
C SER A 51 -12.29 -5.98 8.00
N ASN A 52 -13.31 -5.53 7.25
CA ASN A 52 -13.90 -6.33 6.17
C ASN A 52 -12.92 -6.62 5.03
N LEU A 53 -11.85 -5.84 4.89
CA LEU A 53 -10.81 -6.04 3.88
C LEU A 53 -9.71 -7.03 4.32
N LYS A 54 -9.73 -7.52 5.57
CA LYS A 54 -8.73 -8.48 6.11
C LYS A 54 -8.98 -9.92 5.64
N ASP A 55 -10.24 -10.31 5.40
CA ASP A 55 -10.62 -11.68 5.04
C ASP A 55 -10.84 -11.84 3.54
N ARG A 56 -9.79 -11.61 2.74
CA ARG A 56 -9.90 -11.73 1.28
C ARG A 56 -9.43 -13.08 0.76
N LYS A 57 -10.40 -13.87 0.34
CA LYS A 57 -10.21 -14.98 -0.57
C LYS A 57 -10.22 -14.44 -2.00
N VAL A 58 -9.06 -14.33 -2.63
CA VAL A 58 -8.92 -13.93 -4.04
C VAL A 58 -9.22 -15.14 -4.90
N ILE A 59 -10.14 -14.99 -5.84
CA ILE A 59 -10.53 -16.03 -6.80
C ILE A 59 -10.02 -15.60 -8.17
N PHE A 60 -9.31 -16.48 -8.87
CA PHE A 60 -8.84 -16.22 -10.23
C PHE A 60 -9.00 -17.46 -11.12
N PRO A 61 -9.31 -17.28 -12.41
CA PRO A 61 -9.39 -18.38 -13.35
C PRO A 61 -8.01 -19.03 -13.51
N SER A 62 -8.01 -20.35 -13.57
CA SER A 62 -6.85 -21.22 -13.82
C SER A 62 -7.18 -22.17 -14.97
N TYR A 63 -6.16 -22.73 -15.61
CA TYR A 63 -6.33 -23.68 -16.72
C TYR A 63 -7.24 -24.87 -16.36
N ASN A 64 -7.24 -25.28 -15.09
CA ASN A 64 -8.05 -26.39 -14.56
C ASN A 64 -9.31 -25.92 -13.79
N GLY A 65 -9.79 -24.69 -14.02
CA GLY A 65 -11.01 -24.16 -13.38
C GLY A 65 -10.75 -22.92 -12.53
N VAL A 66 -11.16 -22.95 -11.27
CA VAL A 66 -11.09 -21.78 -10.38
C VAL A 66 -10.02 -21.99 -9.33
N ALA A 67 -8.99 -21.14 -9.35
CA ALA A 67 -7.97 -21.10 -8.30
C ALA A 67 -8.32 -20.04 -7.26
N GLN A 68 -7.88 -20.27 -6.04
CA GLN A 68 -8.27 -19.47 -4.91
C GLN A 68 -7.11 -19.30 -3.95
N HIS A 69 -6.89 -18.07 -3.53
CA HIS A 69 -5.81 -17.70 -2.63
C HIS A 69 -6.32 -16.86 -1.47
N THR A 70 -6.02 -17.26 -0.24
CA THR A 70 -6.29 -16.44 0.94
C THR A 70 -5.17 -15.42 1.10
N GLN A 71 -5.49 -14.15 0.94
CA GLN A 71 -4.56 -13.05 1.15
C GLN A 71 -4.51 -12.70 2.64
N THR A 72 -3.41 -13.04 3.30
CA THR A 72 -3.18 -12.76 4.74
C THR A 72 -2.34 -11.50 4.98
N ARG A 73 -1.79 -10.92 3.90
CA ARG A 73 -1.00 -9.68 3.93
C ARG A 73 -1.13 -8.92 2.62
N GLY A 74 -0.82 -7.64 2.71
CA GLY A 74 -0.78 -6.71 1.61
C GLY A 74 -2.12 -6.04 1.33
N CYS A 75 -2.13 -5.19 0.31
CA CYS A 75 -3.30 -4.51 -0.20
C CYS A 75 -3.41 -4.74 -1.71
N PRO A 76 -4.63 -4.80 -2.25
CA PRO A 76 -4.82 -4.78 -3.70
C PRO A 76 -4.22 -3.50 -4.28
N GLN A 77 -3.34 -3.64 -5.27
CA GLN A 77 -2.69 -2.49 -5.92
C GLN A 77 -3.62 -1.73 -6.87
N ARG A 78 -4.71 -2.37 -7.29
CA ARG A 78 -5.78 -1.75 -8.09
C ARG A 78 -7.04 -1.69 -7.24
N ALA A 79 -7.52 -0.48 -7.00
CA ALA A 79 -8.85 -0.25 -6.48
C ALA A 79 -9.86 -0.26 -7.65
N SER A 80 -11.12 -0.56 -7.35
CA SER A 80 -12.26 -0.53 -8.28
C SER A 80 -12.31 0.78 -9.08
N PRO A 81 -12.88 0.78 -10.31
CA PRO A 81 -13.17 2.03 -11.02
C PRO A 81 -14.03 2.89 -10.10
N LEU A 82 -13.67 4.16 -9.92
CA LEU A 82 -14.67 5.14 -9.54
C LEU A 82 -15.74 5.06 -10.63
N GLU A 83 -16.99 4.78 -10.24
CA GLU A 83 -18.14 4.89 -11.14
C GLU A 83 -18.00 6.20 -11.94
N PRO A 84 -18.11 6.19 -13.28
CA PRO A 84 -18.13 7.42 -14.05
C PRO A 84 -19.30 8.25 -13.53
N GLY A 85 -19.03 9.53 -13.26
CA GLY A 85 -20.01 10.47 -12.72
C GLY A 85 -21.36 10.35 -13.40
N ARG A 86 -22.40 10.24 -12.56
CA ARG A 86 -23.78 10.45 -12.95
C ARG A 86 -24.02 11.95 -13.19
#